data_AF-A0A1D2QJN9-F1
#
_entry.id   AF-A0A1D2QJN9-F1
#
_cell.length_a   1.000
_cell.length_b   1.000
_cell.length_c   1.000
_cell.angle_alpha   90.00
_cell.angle_beta   90.00
_cell.angle_gamma   90.00
#
_symmetry.space_group_name_H-M   'P 1'
#
loop_
_entity.id
_entity.type
_entity.pdbx_description
1 polymer ?
#
loop_
_entity_poly.entity_id
_entity_poly.type
_entity_poly.pdbx_seq_one_letter_code
_entity_poly.pdbx_strand_id
1 'polypeptide(L)'
;MEQFIDRLGYEPYPGTLNVELSAESVRARSAMDALDPVSIDAWEDGDRTYGPAVCYPAAIETTDGESYEPVHVIAPERTHHDEDQLELIAATKLRDKLDLEDGDHVTVHIEERQ
;
A
#
# COMPACT_ATOMS: atom_id res chain seq x y z
N MET A 1 -12.45 6.00 7.40
CA MET A 1 -11.38 5.90 8.41
C MET A 1 -11.61 4.77 9.41
N GLU A 2 -12.77 4.67 10.08
CA GLU A 2 -13.06 3.59 11.06
C GLU A 2 -12.79 2.18 10.53
N GLN A 3 -13.18 1.88 9.29
CA GLN A 3 -12.93 0.59 8.65
C GLN A 3 -11.43 0.22 8.55
N PHE A 4 -10.54 1.20 8.41
CA PHE A 4 -9.10 0.93 8.37
C PHE A 4 -8.59 0.52 9.75
N ILE A 5 -9.07 1.17 10.82
CA ILE A 5 -8.74 0.78 12.18
C ILE A 5 -9.27 -0.63 12.47
N ASP A 6 -10.51 -0.92 12.10
CA ASP A 6 -11.14 -2.21 12.36
C ASP A 6 -10.53 -3.36 11.56
N ARG A 7 -10.18 -3.13 10.28
CA ARG A 7 -9.73 -4.19 9.36
C ARG A 7 -8.21 -4.29 9.25
N LEU A 8 -7.49 -3.18 9.39
CA LEU A 8 -6.01 -3.12 9.29
C LEU A 8 -5.33 -2.92 10.65
N GLY A 9 -6.06 -2.53 11.69
CA GLY A 9 -5.53 -2.33 13.04
C GLY A 9 -4.91 -0.95 13.28
N TYR A 10 -5.00 -0.02 12.31
CA TYR A 10 -4.49 1.34 12.47
C TYR A 10 -5.24 2.35 11.61
N GLU A 11 -5.16 3.62 12.02
CA GLU A 11 -5.58 4.76 11.20
C GLU A 11 -4.43 5.14 10.25
N PRO A 12 -4.61 5.11 8.92
CA PRO A 12 -3.57 5.51 8.00
C PRO A 12 -3.21 6.99 8.11
N TYR A 13 -1.93 7.31 7.97
CA TYR A 13 -1.48 8.68 7.75
C TYR A 13 -2.16 9.25 6.49
N PRO A 14 -2.57 10.54 6.48
CA PRO A 14 -3.23 11.16 5.32
C PRO A 14 -2.25 11.32 4.14
N GLY A 15 -2.18 10.29 3.31
CA GLY A 15 -1.37 10.22 2.09
C GLY A 15 -0.91 8.79 1.79
N THR A 16 -0.43 8.58 0.57
CA THR A 16 0.18 7.32 0.12
C THR A 16 1.65 7.54 -0.19
N LEU A 17 2.47 6.51 -0.01
CA LEU A 17 3.80 6.45 -0.60
C LEU A 17 3.68 5.73 -1.95
N ASN A 18 3.97 6.43 -3.03
CA ASN A 18 3.96 5.85 -4.37
C ASN A 18 5.33 5.21 -4.66
N VAL A 19 5.32 3.98 -5.15
CA VAL A 19 6.52 3.22 -5.52
C VAL A 19 6.41 2.83 -6.99
N GLU A 20 7.31 3.33 -7.82
CA GLU A 20 7.43 2.92 -9.21
C GLU A 20 8.03 1.52 -9.31
N LEU A 21 7.37 0.65 -10.07
CA LEU A 21 7.75 -0.73 -10.26
C LEU A 21 8.69 -0.88 -11.44
N SER A 22 9.75 -1.66 -11.24
CA SER A 22 10.57 -2.14 -12.35
C SER A 22 9.74 -3.06 -13.26
N ALA A 23 10.15 -3.22 -14.53
CA ALA A 23 9.46 -4.10 -15.47
C ALA A 23 9.34 -5.56 -14.99
N GLU A 24 10.24 -6.02 -14.12
CA GLU A 24 10.15 -7.33 -13.46
C GLU A 24 9.08 -7.32 -12.36
N SER A 25 9.05 -6.27 -11.55
CA SER A 25 8.08 -6.10 -10.46
C SER A 25 6.65 -5.93 -10.95
N VAL A 26 6.44 -5.31 -12.12
CA VAL A 26 5.12 -5.26 -12.78
C VAL A 26 4.58 -6.66 -13.06
N ARG A 27 5.45 -7.60 -13.47
CA ARG A 27 5.02 -8.99 -13.69
C ARG A 27 4.67 -9.67 -12.37
N ALA A 28 5.48 -9.44 -11.33
CA ALA A 28 5.21 -9.97 -9.99
C ALA A 28 3.92 -9.40 -9.40
N ARG A 29 3.57 -8.14 -9.72
CA ARG A 29 2.34 -7.49 -9.27
C ARG A 29 1.07 -8.23 -9.70
N SER A 30 1.07 -8.83 -10.90
CA SER A 30 -0.06 -9.65 -11.37
C SER A 30 -0.32 -10.87 -10.47
N ALA A 31 0.69 -11.39 -9.77
CA ALA A 31 0.52 -12.51 -8.85
C ALA A 31 -0.30 -12.14 -7.60
N MET A 32 -0.39 -10.84 -7.26
CA MET A 32 -1.21 -10.39 -6.14
C MET A 32 -2.70 -10.61 -6.38
N ASP A 33 -3.16 -10.75 -7.64
CA ASP A 33 -4.56 -11.02 -7.96
C ASP A 33 -5.04 -12.39 -7.44
N ALA A 34 -4.10 -13.29 -7.12
CA ALA A 34 -4.38 -14.60 -6.53
C ALA A 34 -4.41 -14.57 -4.99
N LEU A 35 -4.04 -13.44 -4.38
CA LEU A 35 -4.04 -13.28 -2.92
C LEU A 35 -5.44 -12.94 -2.40
N ASP A 36 -5.62 -13.09 -1.09
CA ASP A 36 -6.84 -12.67 -0.38
C ASP A 36 -6.64 -11.27 0.24
N PRO A 37 -7.04 -10.18 -0.44
CA PRO A 37 -6.90 -8.85 0.12
C PRO A 37 -7.96 -8.54 1.18
N VAL A 38 -7.69 -7.51 1.97
CA VAL A 38 -8.69 -6.89 2.85
C VAL A 38 -9.51 -5.89 2.04
N SER A 39 -10.78 -6.17 1.80
CA SER A 39 -11.70 -5.20 1.19
C SER A 39 -11.96 -4.01 2.12
N ILE A 40 -12.06 -2.82 1.55
CA ILE A 40 -12.46 -1.56 2.18
C ILE A 40 -13.65 -1.02 1.40
N ASP A 41 -14.78 -0.80 2.07
CA ASP A 41 -15.96 -0.24 1.42
C ASP A 41 -15.74 1.24 1.09
N ALA A 42 -16.45 1.74 0.09
CA ALA A 42 -16.44 3.16 -0.28
C ALA A 42 -16.63 4.04 0.97
N TRP A 43 -15.87 5.13 1.05
CA TRP A 43 -15.87 6.02 2.21
C TRP A 43 -15.78 7.48 1.81
N GLU A 44 -16.06 8.35 2.77
CA GLU A 44 -15.91 9.79 2.63
C GLU A 44 -14.89 10.30 3.65
N ASP A 45 -14.06 11.25 3.24
CA ASP A 45 -13.12 11.96 4.10
C ASP A 45 -13.15 13.45 3.76
N GLY A 46 -13.68 14.26 4.68
CA GLY A 46 -13.99 15.66 4.43
C GLY A 46 -14.95 15.82 3.24
N ASP A 47 -14.54 16.59 2.23
CA ASP A 47 -15.30 16.85 1.00
C ASP A 47 -15.03 15.83 -0.13
N ARG A 48 -14.22 14.80 0.12
CA ARG A 48 -13.83 13.80 -0.90
C ARG A 48 -14.52 12.46 -0.65
N THR A 49 -15.09 11.89 -1.71
CA THR A 49 -15.62 10.52 -1.72
C THR A 49 -14.63 9.60 -2.44
N TYR A 50 -14.37 8.46 -1.84
CA TYR A 50 -13.48 7.42 -2.36
C TYR A 50 -14.30 6.16 -2.67
N GLY A 51 -14.03 5.55 -3.82
CA GLY A 51 -14.62 4.26 -4.19
C GLY A 51 -14.12 3.12 -3.30
N PRO A 52 -14.69 1.91 -3.44
CA PRO A 52 -14.19 0.75 -2.73
C PRO A 52 -12.76 0.40 -3.16
N ALA A 53 -11.99 -0.12 -2.22
CA ALA A 53 -10.58 -0.45 -2.40
C ALA A 53 -10.26 -1.81 -1.75
N VAL A 54 -9.10 -2.34 -2.08
CA VAL A 54 -8.51 -3.53 -1.48
C VAL A 54 -7.16 -3.16 -0.89
N CYS A 55 -6.82 -3.78 0.25
CA CYS A 55 -5.56 -3.61 0.95
C CYS A 55 -4.84 -4.95 1.07
N TYR A 56 -3.63 -5.04 0.55
CA TYR A 56 -2.77 -6.23 0.68
C TYR A 56 -1.77 -5.98 1.81
N PRO A 57 -1.69 -6.85 2.84
CA PRO A 57 -0.67 -6.72 3.88
C PRO A 57 0.71 -6.81 3.28
N ALA A 58 1.61 -5.96 3.77
CA ALA A 58 2.97 -5.89 3.28
C ALA A 58 3.94 -5.37 4.34
N ALA A 59 5.22 -5.49 4.02
CA ALA A 59 6.33 -4.81 4.67
C ALA A 59 7.13 -4.02 3.62
N ILE A 60 7.78 -2.94 4.04
CA ILE A 60 8.71 -2.17 3.22
C ILE A 60 10.10 -2.21 3.83
N GLU A 61 11.12 -2.37 3.00
CA GLU A 61 12.53 -2.38 3.39
C GLU A 61 13.35 -1.46 2.47
N THR A 62 14.24 -0.65 3.05
CA THR A 62 15.19 0.21 2.32
C THR A 62 16.46 -0.57 1.96
N THR A 63 17.24 -0.06 1.01
CA THR A 63 18.53 -0.69 0.65
C THR A 63 19.55 -0.77 1.79
N ASP A 64 19.42 0.09 2.80
CA ASP A 64 20.29 0.10 3.99
C ASP A 64 19.79 -0.83 5.11
N GLY A 65 18.69 -1.56 4.86
CA GLY A 65 18.14 -2.57 5.77
C GLY A 65 17.21 -2.02 6.85
N GLU A 66 16.75 -0.77 6.71
CA GLU A 66 15.68 -0.25 7.56
C GLU A 66 14.33 -0.75 7.03
N SER A 67 13.46 -1.20 7.92
CA SER A 67 12.15 -1.73 7.54
C SER A 67 11.02 -1.16 8.38
N TYR A 68 9.81 -1.20 7.83
CA TYR A 68 8.60 -0.80 8.52
C TYR A 68 7.46 -1.78 8.25
N GLU A 69 6.81 -2.19 9.33
CA GLU A 69 5.60 -3.02 9.34
C GLU A 69 4.71 -2.62 10.54
N PRO A 70 3.37 -2.77 10.42
CA PRO A 70 2.65 -3.16 9.22
C PRO A 70 2.53 -2.01 8.21
N VAL A 71 2.58 -2.33 6.92
CA VAL A 71 2.11 -1.47 5.82
C VAL A 71 1.08 -2.24 4.98
N HIS A 72 0.32 -1.53 4.15
CA HIS A 72 -0.55 -2.15 3.18
C HIS A 72 -0.40 -1.51 1.81
N VAL A 73 -0.42 -2.32 0.76
CA VAL A 73 -0.67 -1.83 -0.60
C VAL A 73 -2.16 -1.58 -0.75
N ILE A 74 -2.55 -0.36 -1.08
CA ILE A 74 -3.95 -0.01 -1.38
C ILE A 74 -4.17 0.05 -2.90
N ALA A 75 -5.28 -0.48 -3.38
CA ALA A 75 -5.68 -0.37 -4.79
C ALA A 75 -7.22 -0.29 -4.93
N PRO A 76 -7.74 0.49 -5.89
CA PRO A 76 -9.18 0.53 -6.18
C PRO A 76 -9.69 -0.80 -6.77
N GLU A 77 -10.90 -1.25 -6.40
CA GLU A 77 -11.45 -2.54 -6.88
C GLU A 77 -11.78 -2.60 -8.38
N ARG A 78 -12.01 -1.44 -9.03
CA ARG A 78 -12.67 -1.36 -10.34
C ARG A 78 -11.90 -0.66 -11.44
N THR A 79 -10.62 -0.40 -11.24
CA THR A 79 -9.78 0.23 -12.27
C THR A 79 -8.45 -0.49 -12.37
N HIS A 80 -8.07 -0.88 -13.60
CA HIS A 80 -6.67 -1.07 -13.96
C HIS A 80 -6.01 0.31 -13.84
N HIS A 81 -5.63 0.68 -12.61
CA HIS A 81 -4.70 1.78 -12.41
C HIS A 81 -3.36 1.37 -13.05
N ASP A 82 -2.52 2.35 -13.36
CA ASP A 82 -1.24 2.11 -14.01
C ASP A 82 -0.48 1.01 -13.23
N GLU A 83 -0.33 -0.17 -13.85
CA GLU A 83 0.21 -1.38 -13.22
C GLU A 83 1.72 -1.27 -12.90
N ASP A 84 2.30 -0.11 -13.21
CA ASP A 84 3.68 0.26 -12.97
C ASP A 84 3.89 0.98 -11.63
N GLN A 85 2.86 1.17 -10.80
CA GLN A 85 3.00 1.76 -9.48
C GLN A 85 2.27 0.97 -8.38
N LEU A 86 2.84 1.03 -7.17
CA LEU A 86 2.16 0.65 -5.93
C LEU A 86 1.92 1.88 -5.07
N GLU A 87 0.77 1.90 -4.40
CA GLU A 87 0.48 2.89 -3.36
C GLU A 87 0.51 2.20 -1.99
N LEU A 88 1.37 2.67 -1.10
CA LEU A 88 1.50 2.16 0.26
C LEU A 88 0.85 3.10 1.28
N ILE A 89 0.12 2.51 2.23
CA ILE A 89 -0.43 3.20 3.40
C ILE A 89 0.15 2.61 4.69
N ALA A 90 0.37 3.48 5.68
CA ALA A 90 0.90 3.12 6.99
C ALA A 90 0.35 4.08 8.05
N ALA A 91 0.50 3.73 9.33
CA ALA A 91 0.10 4.59 10.44
C ALA A 91 0.94 5.89 10.55
N THR A 92 2.09 5.94 9.87
CA THR A 92 3.01 7.08 9.87
C THR A 92 3.38 7.47 8.43
N LYS A 93 3.93 8.67 8.26
CA LYS A 93 4.53 9.11 7.00
C LYS A 93 5.83 8.33 6.76
N LEU A 94 5.79 7.36 5.85
CA LEU A 94 6.91 6.45 5.57
C LEU A 94 8.19 7.18 5.16
N ARG A 95 8.08 8.26 4.37
CA ARG A 95 9.24 9.08 3.99
C ARG A 95 10.02 9.60 5.18
N ASP A 96 9.33 10.15 6.18
CA ASP A 96 9.98 10.70 7.36
C ASP A 96 10.48 9.58 8.28
N LYS A 97 9.84 8.41 8.25
CA LYS A 97 10.16 7.28 9.11
C LYS A 97 11.37 6.47 8.63
N LEU A 98 11.57 6.39 7.32
CA LEU A 98 12.60 5.61 6.63
C LEU A 98 13.60 6.51 5.87
N ASP A 99 13.54 7.83 6.10
CA ASP A 99 14.39 8.85 5.47
C ASP A 99 14.44 8.76 3.93
N LEU A 100 13.28 8.55 3.30
CA LEU A 100 13.18 8.34 1.85
C LEU A 100 13.01 9.64 1.06
N GLU A 101 13.77 9.74 -0.03
CA GLU A 101 13.69 10.75 -1.07
C GLU A 101 13.15 10.17 -2.40
N ASP A 102 12.78 11.05 -3.33
CA ASP A 102 12.34 10.61 -4.66
C ASP A 102 13.51 9.96 -5.42
N GLY A 103 13.31 8.72 -5.90
CA GLY A 103 14.32 7.93 -6.61
C GLY A 103 15.02 6.88 -5.75
N ASP A 104 14.77 6.87 -4.44
CA ASP A 104 15.28 5.83 -3.56
C ASP A 104 14.65 4.47 -3.86
N HIS A 105 15.46 3.43 -3.72
CA HIS A 105 15.05 2.06 -3.99
C HIS A 105 14.56 1.40 -2.70
N VAL A 106 13.40 0.75 -2.80
CA VAL A 106 12.79 0.01 -1.71
C VAL A 106 12.34 -1.35 -2.20
N THR A 107 12.33 -2.32 -1.30
CA THR A 107 11.70 -3.63 -1.52
C THR A 107 10.38 -3.67 -0.78
N VAL A 108 9.31 -4.03 -1.48
CA VAL A 108 7.99 -4.24 -0.87
C VAL A 108 7.72 -5.74 -0.84
N HIS A 109 7.55 -6.28 0.36
CA HIS A 109 7.24 -7.69 0.59
C HIS A 109 5.74 -7.83 0.78
N ILE A 110 5.06 -8.53 -0.12
CA ILE A 110 3.62 -8.81 -0.01
C ILE A 110 3.43 -10.07 0.83
N GLU A 111 2.55 -10.02 1.83
CA GLU A 111 2.27 -11.15 2.70
C GLU A 111 1.02 -11.92 2.25
N GLU A 112 1.10 -13.25 2.28
CA GLU A 112 -0.07 -14.12 2.10
C GLU A 112 -0.81 -14.26 3.45
N ARG A 113 -2.07 -13.81 3.51
CA ARG A 113 -2.96 -14.15 4.63
C ARG A 113 -3.28 -15.66 4.54
N GLN A 114 -2.84 -16.45 5.51
CA GLN A 114 -3.24 -17.86 5.68
C GLN A 114 -4.56 -17.99 6.43
#